data_AF-A0A7C1DH48-F1
#
_entry.id   AF-A0A7C1DH48-F1
#
_cell.length_a   1.000
_cell.length_b   1.000
_cell.length_c   1.000
_cell.angle_alpha   90.00
_cell.angle_beta   90.00
_cell.angle_gamma   90.00
#
_symmetry.space_group_name_H-M   'P 1'
#
loop_
_entity.id
_entity.type
_entity.pdbx_description
1 polymer ?
#
loop_
_entity_poly.entity_id
_entity_poly.type
_entity_poly.pdbx_seq_one_letter_code
_entity_poly.pdbx_strand_id
1 'polypeptide(L)'
;MTNVPDTSAFDYESNYLFAVAYSQDIIDLGYDLHIGPEVGVAYRFGNSRSGEIWGGVALRHQGVTVGGHLRIAPALIFGLSAVDKAIGTERTRQDTQGGNAGLLFYLSPELSFSLVSSPQWAIVYRLHHRSGGYRTLGNLKGGHNANTIGVRYLF
;
A
#
# COMPACT_ATOMS: atom_id res chain seq x y z
N MET A 1 -15.27 -18.75 -30.18
CA MET A 1 -15.20 -19.11 -28.74
C MET A 1 -13.84 -19.71 -28.49
N THR A 2 -12.95 -18.98 -27.81
CA THR A 2 -11.65 -19.51 -27.40
C THR A 2 -11.49 -19.25 -25.91
N ASN A 3 -11.63 -20.33 -25.12
CA ASN A 3 -11.24 -20.38 -23.72
C ASN A 3 -9.73 -20.13 -23.64
N VAL A 4 -9.33 -19.04 -22.99
CA VAL A 4 -7.96 -18.86 -22.53
C VAL A 4 -7.93 -19.29 -21.06
N PRO A 5 -7.07 -20.23 -20.66
CA PRO A 5 -6.99 -20.67 -19.27
C PRO A 5 -6.43 -19.55 -18.40
N ASP A 6 -7.13 -19.27 -17.31
CA ASP A 6 -6.74 -18.39 -16.21
C ASP A 6 -5.43 -18.91 -15.57
N THR A 7 -4.29 -18.38 -16.01
CA THR A 7 -2.96 -18.87 -15.63
C THR A 7 -1.97 -17.73 -15.37
N SER A 8 -2.29 -16.85 -14.41
CA SER A 8 -1.26 -16.23 -13.55
C SER A 8 -1.90 -15.43 -12.42
N ALA A 9 -1.68 -15.85 -11.17
CA ALA A 9 -2.19 -15.23 -9.94
C ALA A 9 -1.69 -13.78 -9.65
N PHE A 10 -0.99 -13.15 -10.59
CA PHE A 10 -0.46 -11.79 -10.48
C PHE A 10 -0.37 -11.16 -11.87
N ASP A 11 -1.49 -10.64 -12.39
CA ASP A 11 -1.43 -9.69 -13.51
C ASP A 11 -0.73 -8.42 -13.02
N TYR A 12 0.55 -8.30 -13.35
CA TYR A 12 1.33 -7.09 -13.14
C TYR A 12 0.94 -6.07 -14.20
N GLU A 13 0.01 -5.19 -13.85
CA GLU A 13 -0.31 -4.05 -14.69
C GLU A 13 0.78 -2.98 -14.59
N SER A 14 1.13 -2.34 -15.70
CA SER A 14 2.13 -1.26 -15.79
C SER A 14 1.61 0.08 -15.21
N ASN A 15 0.99 0.03 -14.04
CA ASN A 15 0.59 1.22 -13.28
C ASN A 15 1.61 1.44 -12.17
N TYR A 16 2.20 2.63 -12.17
CA TYR A 16 3.16 3.10 -11.18
C TYR A 16 2.48 4.12 -10.27
N LEU A 17 3.03 4.29 -9.08
CA LEU A 17 2.56 5.33 -8.17
C LEU A 17 3.73 6.04 -7.49
N PHE A 18 3.56 7.34 -7.33
CA PHE A 18 4.37 8.19 -6.48
C PHE A 18 3.53 8.58 -5.27
N ALA A 19 4.07 8.46 -4.06
CA ALA A 19 3.29 8.65 -2.85
C ALA A 19 4.05 9.35 -1.74
N VAL A 20 3.32 10.14 -0.95
CA VAL A 20 3.82 10.80 0.27
C VAL A 20 2.90 10.40 1.41
N ALA A 21 3.49 10.03 2.55
CA ALA A 21 2.77 9.58 3.72
C ALA A 21 3.28 10.29 4.99
N TYR A 22 2.36 10.58 5.90
CA TYR A 22 2.66 11.00 7.25
C TYR A 22 2.15 9.93 8.23
N SER A 23 2.97 9.57 9.20
CA SER A 23 2.59 8.66 10.27
C SER A 23 3.30 9.02 11.56
N GLN A 24 2.66 8.66 12.67
CA GLN A 24 3.19 8.86 14.00
C GLN A 24 2.91 7.61 14.82
N ASP A 25 3.90 7.13 15.56
CA ASP A 25 3.74 6.04 16.51
C ASP A 25 3.23 6.62 17.84
N ILE A 26 2.12 6.08 18.35
CA ILE A 26 1.40 6.64 19.52
C ILE A 26 1.19 5.64 20.65
N ILE A 27 1.19 4.33 20.34
CA ILE A 27 0.97 3.26 21.31
C ILE A 27 2.14 2.27 21.20
N ASP A 28 2.85 2.07 22.30
CA ASP A 28 3.82 0.98 22.46
C ASP A 28 3.09 -0.27 22.99
N LEU A 29 3.22 -1.38 22.28
CA LEU A 29 2.62 -2.67 22.65
C LEU A 29 3.58 -3.60 23.39
N GLY A 30 4.82 -3.16 23.62
CA GLY A 30 5.92 -4.02 24.01
C GLY A 30 6.42 -4.88 22.84
N TYR A 31 7.45 -5.69 23.08
CA TYR A 31 8.08 -6.54 22.06
C TYR A 31 8.51 -5.75 20.81
N ASP A 32 8.98 -4.52 21.01
CA ASP A 32 9.40 -3.63 19.94
C ASP A 32 8.30 -3.29 18.91
N LEU A 33 7.03 -3.46 19.28
CA LEU A 33 5.88 -3.16 18.44
C LEU A 33 5.24 -1.83 18.82
N HIS A 34 4.98 -1.02 17.81
CA HIS A 34 4.33 0.28 17.91
C HIS A 34 3.12 0.34 16.99
N ILE A 35 2.09 1.05 17.41
CA ILE A 35 0.92 1.35 16.58
C ILE A 35 0.74 2.85 16.46
N GLY A 36 0.32 3.31 15.29
CA GLY A 36 -0.29 4.62 15.16
C GLY A 36 -0.92 4.92 13.82
N PRO A 37 -1.51 6.11 13.66
CA PRO A 37 -2.19 6.49 12.43
C PRO A 37 -1.20 6.71 11.28
N GLU A 38 -1.61 6.36 10.07
CA GLU A 38 -0.96 6.77 8.82
C GLU A 38 -2.00 7.39 7.89
N VAL A 39 -1.62 8.49 7.23
CA VAL A 39 -2.36 9.09 6.12
C VAL A 39 -1.39 9.37 4.98
N GLY A 40 -1.84 9.23 3.75
CA GLY A 40 -1.01 9.58 2.61
C GLY A 40 -1.80 9.87 1.35
N VAL A 41 -1.10 10.47 0.40
CA VAL A 41 -1.60 10.81 -0.92
C VAL A 41 -0.68 10.23 -1.99
N ALA A 42 -1.26 9.76 -3.07
CA ALA A 42 -0.51 9.21 -4.20
C ALA A 42 -1.02 9.74 -5.53
N TYR A 43 -0.07 9.89 -6.44
CA TYR A 43 -0.30 10.11 -7.85
C TYR A 43 -0.04 8.82 -8.60
N ARG A 44 -1.08 8.26 -9.22
CA ARG A 44 -1.05 7.01 -9.98
C ARG A 44 -0.95 7.33 -11.47
N PHE A 45 -0.03 6.68 -12.17
CA PHE A 45 0.25 6.94 -13.59
C PHE A 45 0.64 5.66 -14.35
N GLY A 46 0.49 5.69 -15.67
CA GLY A 46 0.62 4.54 -16.55
C GLY A 46 -0.35 4.70 -17.72
N ASN A 47 -1.31 3.78 -17.84
CA ASN A 47 -2.35 3.84 -18.87
C ASN A 47 -3.31 5.02 -18.70
N SER A 48 -3.46 5.52 -17.47
CA SER A 48 -4.23 6.73 -17.17
C SER A 48 -3.66 7.39 -15.90
N ARG A 49 -4.27 8.50 -15.49
CA ARG A 49 -3.89 9.27 -14.28
C ARG A 49 -5.01 9.24 -13.26
N SER A 50 -4.67 9.05 -11.99
CA SER A 50 -5.60 9.11 -10.86
C SER A 50 -4.90 9.61 -9.60
N GLY A 51 -5.59 10.46 -8.85
CA GLY A 51 -5.23 10.81 -7.48
C GLY A 51 -5.80 9.80 -6.48
N GLU A 52 -5.00 9.47 -5.47
CA GLU A 52 -5.38 8.60 -4.37
C GLU A 52 -5.09 9.28 -3.03
N ILE A 53 -5.98 9.06 -2.06
CA ILE A 53 -5.73 9.32 -0.64
C ILE A 53 -6.02 8.04 0.14
N TRP A 54 -5.15 7.68 1.08
CA TRP A 54 -5.40 6.57 2.00
C TRP A 54 -5.20 7.00 3.44
N GLY A 55 -5.85 6.28 4.34
CA GLY A 55 -5.73 6.48 5.78
C GLY A 55 -5.98 5.17 6.52
N GLY A 56 -5.23 4.94 7.60
CA GLY A 56 -5.32 3.71 8.34
C GLY A 56 -4.50 3.68 9.61
N VAL A 57 -4.42 2.48 10.18
CA VAL A 57 -3.62 2.16 11.35
C VAL A 57 -2.40 1.38 10.88
N ALA A 58 -1.23 1.78 11.35
CA ALA A 58 0.05 1.16 11.06
C ALA A 58 0.56 0.43 12.29
N LEU A 59 0.89 -0.84 12.14
CA LEU A 59 1.64 -1.65 13.09
C LEU A 59 3.09 -1.72 12.63
N ARG A 60 4.04 -1.32 13.47
CA ARG A 60 5.47 -1.26 13.14
C ARG A 60 6.28 -2.04 14.15
N HIS A 61 7.30 -2.74 13.70
CA HIS A 61 8.31 -3.35 14.56
C HIS A 61 9.61 -2.55 14.49
N GLN A 62 10.37 -2.45 15.59
CA GLN A 62 11.66 -1.75 15.58
C GLN A 62 12.66 -2.38 14.60
N GLY A 63 12.51 -3.65 14.28
CA GLY A 63 13.30 -4.34 13.27
C GLY A 63 14.61 -4.89 13.81
N VAL A 64 15.49 -5.29 12.89
CA VAL A 64 16.78 -5.89 13.21
C VAL A 64 17.90 -5.11 12.54
N THR A 65 19.06 -5.05 13.20
CA THR A 65 20.26 -4.43 12.63
C THR A 65 21.17 -5.51 12.03
N VAL A 66 21.45 -5.39 10.74
CA VAL A 66 22.34 -6.27 9.98
C VAL A 66 23.70 -5.61 9.84
N GLY A 67 24.75 -6.34 10.21
CA GLY A 67 26.14 -5.87 10.09
C GLY A 67 26.47 -4.63 10.91
N GLY A 68 25.68 -4.30 11.93
CA GLY A 68 25.88 -3.12 12.78
C GLY A 68 25.58 -1.76 12.12
N HIS A 69 25.15 -1.75 10.85
CA HIS A 69 25.03 -0.51 10.07
C HIS A 69 23.66 -0.32 9.42
N LEU A 70 22.98 -1.41 9.04
CA LEU A 70 21.71 -1.35 8.32
C LEU A 70 20.57 -1.90 9.20
N ARG A 71 19.61 -1.06 9.53
CA ARG A 71 18.38 -1.46 10.21
C ARG A 71 17.31 -1.79 9.19
N ILE A 72 16.71 -2.96 9.33
CA ILE A 72 15.60 -3.45 8.50
C ILE A 72 14.39 -3.63 9.41
N ALA A 73 13.32 -2.88 9.15
CA ALA A 73 12.13 -2.85 9.99
C ALA A 73 10.85 -3.11 9.19
N PRO A 74 10.05 -4.14 9.56
CA PRO A 74 8.77 -4.41 8.92
C PRO A 74 7.65 -3.57 9.51
N ALA A 75 6.65 -3.29 8.68
CA ALA A 75 5.40 -2.65 9.07
C ALA A 75 4.21 -3.21 8.28
N LEU A 76 3.01 -3.07 8.85
CA LEU A 76 1.75 -3.39 8.20
C LEU A 76 0.77 -2.24 8.41
N ILE A 77 0.27 -1.67 7.31
CA ILE A 77 -0.74 -0.61 7.34
C ILE A 77 -2.06 -1.18 6.86
N PHE A 78 -3.13 -0.95 7.61
CA PHE A 78 -4.49 -1.35 7.24
C PHE A 78 -5.45 -0.18 7.37
N GLY A 79 -6.33 0.00 6.38
CA GLY A 79 -7.32 1.06 6.41
C GLY A 79 -8.15 1.15 5.15
N LEU A 80 -8.40 2.39 4.70
CA LEU A 80 -9.22 2.70 3.54
C LEU A 80 -8.43 3.54 2.55
N SER A 81 -8.73 3.37 1.26
CA SER A 81 -8.16 4.14 0.16
C SER A 81 -9.23 4.61 -0.80
N ALA A 82 -9.24 5.92 -1.03
CA ALA A 82 -10.14 6.60 -1.95
C ALA A 82 -9.39 7.10 -3.20
N VAL A 83 -9.99 6.93 -4.37
CA VAL A 83 -9.45 7.42 -5.65
C VAL A 83 -10.47 8.29 -6.36
N ASP A 84 -9.98 9.30 -7.09
CA ASP A 84 -10.81 10.15 -7.95
C ASP A 84 -11.39 9.38 -9.15
N LYS A 85 -10.62 8.42 -9.67
CA LYS A 85 -10.95 7.65 -10.86
C LYS A 85 -10.30 6.28 -10.83
N ALA A 86 -11.08 5.24 -11.03
CA ALA A 86 -10.55 3.90 -11.22
C ALA A 86 -9.66 3.84 -12.48
N ILE A 87 -8.49 3.23 -12.38
CA ILE A 87 -7.60 2.99 -13.52
C ILE A 87 -7.32 1.50 -13.66
N GLY A 88 -7.03 1.06 -14.88
CA GLY A 88 -6.55 -0.29 -15.12
C GLY A 88 -7.50 -1.39 -14.70
N THR A 89 -6.97 -2.39 -14.00
CA THR A 89 -7.69 -3.56 -13.48
C THR A 89 -8.89 -3.16 -12.63
N GLU A 90 -8.78 -2.09 -11.85
CA GLU A 90 -9.91 -1.59 -11.04
C GLU A 90 -11.03 -1.05 -11.93
N ARG A 91 -10.69 -0.35 -13.02
CA ARG A 91 -11.66 0.14 -14.00
C ARG A 91 -12.34 -1.02 -14.73
N THR A 92 -11.56 -1.99 -15.21
CA THR A 92 -12.08 -3.20 -15.88
C THR A 92 -13.04 -3.96 -14.97
N ARG A 93 -12.72 -4.09 -13.68
CA ARG A 93 -13.61 -4.74 -12.70
C ARG A 93 -14.85 -3.93 -12.40
N GLN A 94 -14.73 -2.60 -12.36
CA GLN A 94 -15.88 -1.72 -12.23
C GLN A 94 -16.89 -1.96 -13.36
N ASP A 95 -16.39 -2.03 -14.61
CA ASP A 95 -17.23 -2.21 -15.80
C ASP A 95 -17.82 -3.62 -15.89
N THR A 96 -17.04 -4.65 -15.56
CA THR A 96 -17.48 -6.06 -15.66
C THR A 96 -18.36 -6.51 -14.49
N GLN A 97 -18.22 -5.92 -13.31
CA GLN A 97 -18.97 -6.30 -12.11
C GLN A 97 -20.09 -5.31 -11.75
N GLY A 98 -20.18 -4.18 -12.45
CA GLY A 98 -21.14 -3.11 -12.13
C GLY A 98 -20.90 -2.49 -10.75
N GLY A 99 -19.64 -2.40 -10.33
CA GLY A 99 -19.23 -1.91 -9.02
C GLY A 99 -18.76 -0.46 -9.01
N ASN A 100 -18.08 -0.05 -7.95
CA ASN A 100 -17.43 1.26 -7.78
C ASN A 100 -16.08 1.08 -7.09
N ALA A 101 -14.97 1.39 -7.77
CA ALA A 101 -13.62 1.28 -7.20
C ALA A 101 -13.13 2.55 -6.48
N GLY A 102 -14.02 3.51 -6.29
CA GLY A 102 -13.74 4.81 -5.68
C GLY A 102 -13.23 4.68 -4.25
N LEU A 103 -13.85 3.85 -3.42
CA LEU A 103 -13.42 3.59 -2.04
C LEU A 103 -13.26 2.10 -1.80
N LEU A 104 -12.07 1.67 -1.36
CA LEU A 104 -11.72 0.28 -1.13
C LEU A 104 -10.92 0.10 0.17
N PHE A 105 -10.84 -1.14 0.65
CA PHE A 105 -9.93 -1.49 1.73
C PHE A 105 -8.49 -1.34 1.24
N TYR A 106 -7.64 -0.86 2.13
CA TYR A 106 -6.22 -0.69 1.91
C TYR A 106 -5.43 -1.60 2.85
N LEU A 107 -4.46 -2.32 2.30
CA LEU A 107 -3.51 -3.11 3.06
C LEU A 107 -2.11 -2.90 2.47
N SER A 108 -1.14 -2.62 3.32
CA SER A 108 0.23 -2.40 2.88
C SER A 108 1.25 -3.03 3.81
N PRO A 109 1.69 -4.27 3.52
CA PRO A 109 2.93 -4.80 4.04
C PRO A 109 4.10 -3.96 3.53
N GLU A 110 5.02 -3.65 4.44
CA GLU A 110 6.13 -2.73 4.20
C GLU A 110 7.42 -3.26 4.83
N LEU A 111 8.53 -2.99 4.15
CA LEU A 111 9.88 -3.05 4.69
C LEU A 111 10.54 -1.68 4.59
N SER A 112 11.20 -1.27 5.67
CA SER A 112 12.01 -0.06 5.71
C SER A 112 13.48 -0.39 5.97
N PHE A 113 14.36 0.41 5.37
CA PHE A 113 15.80 0.26 5.39
C PHE A 113 16.42 1.59 5.82
N SER A 114 17.02 1.65 7.00
CA SER A 114 17.68 2.85 7.53
C SER A 114 19.11 2.57 7.98
N LEU A 115 19.97 3.58 7.89
CA LEU A 115 21.33 3.48 8.41
C LEU A 115 21.31 3.79 9.91
N VAL A 116 22.05 3.01 10.71
CA VAL A 116 22.17 3.24 12.17
C VAL A 116 22.80 4.61 12.47
N SER A 117 23.68 5.11 11.60
CA SER A 117 24.28 6.44 11.69
C SER A 117 23.35 7.58 11.28
N SER A 118 22.19 7.28 10.69
CA SER A 118 21.19 8.26 10.24
C SER A 118 19.79 7.67 10.37
N PRO A 119 19.37 7.30 11.59
CA PRO A 119 18.17 6.51 11.81
C PRO A 119 16.89 7.28 11.43
N GLN A 120 16.96 8.60 11.37
CA GLN A 120 15.84 9.45 10.93
C GLN A 120 15.46 9.25 9.46
N TRP A 121 16.32 8.70 8.60
CA TRP A 121 16.00 8.48 7.19
C TRP A 121 15.88 6.99 6.88
N ALA A 122 14.84 6.61 6.13
CA ALA A 122 14.68 5.25 5.61
C ALA A 122 14.25 5.24 4.15
N ILE A 123 14.76 4.27 3.38
CA ILE A 123 14.12 3.83 2.14
C ILE A 123 13.03 2.84 2.50
N VAL A 124 11.89 2.95 1.85
CA VAL A 124 10.70 2.15 2.12
C VAL A 124 10.31 1.41 0.86
N TYR A 125 10.04 0.12 0.99
CA TYR A 125 9.38 -0.68 -0.02
C TYR A 125 8.05 -1.19 0.54
N ARG A 126 6.96 -0.99 -0.20
CA ARG A 126 5.63 -1.46 0.21
C ARG A 126 4.82 -2.01 -0.95
N LEU A 127 3.97 -2.99 -0.62
CA LEU A 127 2.93 -3.49 -1.52
C LEU A 127 1.64 -2.71 -1.25
N HIS A 128 1.23 -1.87 -2.20
CA HIS A 128 0.05 -1.02 -2.09
C HIS A 128 -1.19 -1.79 -2.57
N HIS A 129 -1.83 -2.54 -1.68
CA HIS A 129 -2.99 -3.37 -2.01
C HIS A 129 -4.32 -2.65 -1.77
N ARG A 130 -5.20 -2.65 -2.78
CA ARG A 130 -6.59 -2.18 -2.66
C ARG A 130 -7.56 -3.30 -3.00
N SER A 131 -8.62 -3.51 -2.20
CA SER A 131 -9.65 -4.51 -2.53
C SER A 131 -11.04 -4.17 -2.02
N GLY A 132 -12.06 -4.72 -2.69
CA GLY A 132 -13.46 -4.59 -2.27
C GLY A 132 -13.86 -5.53 -1.14
N GLY A 133 -12.95 -6.39 -0.65
CA GLY A 133 -13.20 -7.31 0.46
C GLY A 133 -14.40 -8.22 0.22
N TYR A 134 -14.44 -8.96 -0.89
CA TYR A 134 -15.59 -9.81 -1.27
C TYR A 134 -16.92 -9.06 -1.36
N ARG A 135 -16.93 -7.92 -2.08
CA ARG A 135 -18.10 -7.05 -2.32
C ARG A 135 -18.54 -6.20 -1.12
N THR A 136 -17.85 -6.25 0.02
CA THR A 136 -18.12 -5.37 1.16
C THR A 136 -17.98 -3.89 0.80
N LEU A 137 -16.97 -3.52 0.01
CA LEU A 137 -16.79 -2.15 -0.50
C LEU A 137 -16.93 -2.13 -2.03
N GLY A 138 -17.72 -1.16 -2.51
CA GLY A 138 -17.87 -0.90 -3.93
C GLY A 138 -18.55 -2.01 -4.74
N ASN A 139 -19.11 -3.05 -4.08
CA ASN A 139 -19.58 -4.27 -4.73
C ASN A 139 -18.51 -4.91 -5.65
N LEU A 140 -17.23 -4.78 -5.29
CA LEU A 140 -16.12 -5.33 -6.05
C LEU A 140 -15.54 -6.59 -5.43
N LYS A 141 -15.25 -7.58 -6.27
CA LYS A 141 -14.47 -8.77 -5.95
C LYS A 141 -13.09 -8.69 -6.61
N GLY A 142 -12.07 -9.07 -5.86
CA GLY A 142 -10.66 -9.01 -6.26
C GLY A 142 -9.94 -7.77 -5.71
N GLY A 143 -8.61 -7.78 -5.81
CA GLY A 143 -7.76 -6.67 -5.38
C GLY A 143 -6.73 -6.27 -6.43
N HIS A 144 -6.19 -5.07 -6.29
CA HIS A 144 -5.15 -4.49 -7.12
C HIS A 144 -3.92 -4.25 -6.25
N ASN A 145 -2.73 -4.58 -6.79
CA ASN A 145 -1.45 -4.39 -6.11
C ASN A 145 -0.58 -3.46 -6.93
N ALA A 146 0.15 -2.58 -6.25
CA ALA A 146 1.22 -1.83 -6.86
C ALA A 146 2.46 -1.84 -5.97
N ASN A 147 3.64 -2.01 -6.58
CA ASN A 147 4.91 -1.88 -5.89
C ASN A 147 5.23 -0.40 -5.70
N THR A 148 5.59 -0.02 -4.49
CA THR A 148 5.94 1.37 -4.16
C THR A 148 7.29 1.41 -3.48
N ILE A 149 8.15 2.31 -3.95
CA ILE A 149 9.39 2.69 -3.28
C ILE A 149 9.25 4.13 -2.82
N GLY A 150 9.63 4.41 -1.58
CA GLY A 150 9.51 5.73 -0.97
C GLY A 150 10.68 6.07 -0.06
N VAL A 151 10.69 7.31 0.40
CA VAL A 151 11.61 7.81 1.43
C VAL A 151 10.77 8.20 2.65
N ARG A 152 11.22 7.82 3.84
CA ARG A 152 10.62 8.19 5.12
C ARG A 152 11.60 9.02 5.93
N TYR A 153 11.07 10.06 6.55
CA TYR A 153 11.73 10.77 7.64
C TYR A 153 11.00 10.48 8.97
N LEU A 154 11.75 10.15 10.01
CA LEU A 154 11.25 10.00 11.39
C LEU A 154 11.62 11.27 12.16
N PHE A 155 10.63 11.90 12.79
CA PHE A 155 10.79 13.12 13.59
C PHE A 155 11.21 12.82 15.03
#